data_AF-A0A2G4DXV5-F1
#
_entry.id   AF-A0A2G4DXV5-F1
#
_cell.length_a   1.000
_cell.length_b   1.000
_cell.length_c   1.000
_cell.angle_alpha   90.00
_cell.angle_beta   90.00
_cell.angle_gamma   90.00
#
_symmetry.space_group_name_H-M   'P 1'
#
loop_
_entity.id
_entity.type
_entity.pdbx_description
1 polymer ?
#
loop_
_entity_poly.entity_id
_entity_poly.type
_entity_poly.pdbx_seq_one_letter_code
_entity_poly.pdbx_strand_id
1 'polypeptide(L)'
;ELDVETKSIRAYKNVSINEPFFNGHFPQHPIMPGVLIIEAMAQAAGILGFKMLDVKPADGTLYYFVGSDKLRFRQPVLPGDQLILEAKFLSCKRQIWKFE
;
A
#
# COMPACT_ATOMS: atom_id res chain seq x y z
N GLU A 1 9.93 -6.57 -5.48
CA GLU A 1 9.79 -7.87 -6.13
C GLU A 1 8.33 -8.06 -6.52
N LEU A 2 8.08 -8.45 -7.77
CA LEU A 2 6.74 -8.65 -8.30
C LEU A 2 6.71 -10.05 -8.91
N ASP A 3 5.80 -10.89 -8.44
CA ASP A 3 5.64 -12.26 -8.89
C ASP A 3 4.18 -12.49 -9.32
N VAL A 4 3.98 -12.61 -10.63
CA VAL A 4 2.66 -12.80 -11.23
C VAL A 4 2.19 -14.26 -11.10
N GLU A 5 3.11 -15.22 -11.01
CA GLU A 5 2.77 -16.64 -10.86
C GLU A 5 2.20 -16.90 -9.46
N THR A 6 2.86 -16.40 -8.42
CA THR A 6 2.36 -16.49 -7.03
C THR A 6 1.33 -15.41 -6.70
N LYS A 7 1.11 -14.47 -7.63
CA LYS A 7 0.18 -13.32 -7.50
C LYS A 7 0.47 -12.51 -6.25
N SER A 8 1.73 -12.14 -6.09
CA SER A 8 2.22 -11.41 -4.92
C SER A 8 3.16 -10.28 -5.31
N ILE A 9 3.26 -9.29 -4.43
CA ILE A 9 4.19 -8.17 -4.57
C ILE A 9 4.82 -7.88 -3.21
N ARG A 10 6.13 -7.65 -3.23
CA ARG A 10 6.89 -7.07 -2.12
C ARG A 10 7.51 -5.76 -2.59
N ALA A 11 7.02 -4.65 -2.04
CA ALA A 11 7.54 -3.32 -2.27
C ALA A 11 8.11 -2.75 -0.96
N TYR A 12 8.65 -1.55 -1.03
CA TYR A 12 9.02 -0.80 0.16
C TYR A 12 8.77 0.69 -0.04
N LYS A 13 8.62 1.39 1.09
CA LYS A 13 8.59 2.84 1.15
C LYS A 13 9.61 3.29 2.19
N ASN A 14 10.59 4.06 1.74
CA ASN A 14 11.49 4.74 2.67
C ASN A 14 10.73 5.82 3.43
N VAL A 15 10.95 5.91 4.74
CA VAL A 15 10.32 6.90 5.61
C VAL A 15 11.38 7.92 5.99
N SER A 16 11.17 9.18 5.62
CA SER A 16 12.14 10.25 5.84
C SER A 16 11.50 11.39 6.61
N ILE A 17 12.26 12.01 7.53
CA ILE A 17 11.78 13.18 8.26
C ILE A 17 11.45 14.35 7.31
N ASN A 18 12.00 14.35 6.09
CA ASN A 18 11.77 15.35 5.06
C ASN A 18 10.44 15.14 4.28
N GLU A 19 9.46 14.47 4.87
CA GLU A 19 8.13 14.28 4.28
C GLU A 19 7.11 15.24 4.91
N PRO A 20 6.20 15.84 4.11
CA PRO A 20 5.40 16.98 4.53
C PRO A 20 4.45 16.69 5.70
N PHE A 21 4.00 15.45 5.86
CA PHE A 21 3.05 15.09 6.91
C PHE A 21 3.67 15.07 8.31
N PHE A 22 5.00 14.94 8.45
CA PHE A 22 5.64 14.87 9.76
C PHE A 22 5.58 16.19 10.54
N ASN A 23 5.54 17.33 9.85
CA ASN A 23 5.34 18.63 10.51
C ASN A 23 3.99 18.71 11.23
N GLY A 24 2.98 17.96 10.77
CA GLY A 24 1.64 17.92 11.35
C GLY A 24 1.34 16.68 12.19
N HIS A 25 2.16 15.62 12.12
CA HIS A 25 1.84 14.33 12.75
C HIS A 25 3.07 13.69 13.42
N PHE A 26 3.45 14.15 14.62
CA PHE A 26 2.97 15.34 15.33
C PHE A 26 4.15 16.28 15.55
N PRO A 27 3.93 17.59 15.79
CA PRO A 27 5.01 18.49 16.15
C PRO A 27 5.88 17.90 17.27
N GLN A 28 7.20 17.83 17.05
CA GLN A 28 8.20 17.24 17.96
C GLN A 28 8.08 15.72 18.22
N HIS A 29 7.10 15.04 17.63
CA HIS A 29 6.87 13.60 17.80
C HIS A 29 6.49 12.96 16.45
N PRO A 30 7.45 12.82 15.51
CA PRO A 30 7.17 12.40 14.14
C PRO A 30 6.80 10.92 14.08
N ILE A 31 5.57 10.63 13.64
CA ILE A 31 5.06 9.28 13.42
C ILE A 31 4.40 9.25 12.04
N MET A 32 4.71 8.26 11.21
CA MET A 32 4.02 8.11 9.93
C MET A 32 2.54 7.82 10.19
N PRO A 33 1.58 8.59 9.64
CA PRO A 33 0.17 8.35 9.85
C PRO A 33 -0.23 6.94 9.40
N GLY A 34 -0.94 6.19 10.25
CA GLY A 34 -1.36 4.82 9.93
C GLY A 34 -2.18 4.74 8.63
N VAL A 35 -2.97 5.77 8.32
CA VAL A 35 -3.72 5.86 7.07
C VAL A 35 -2.82 5.90 5.82
N LEU A 36 -1.62 6.48 5.91
CA LEU A 36 -0.66 6.48 4.81
C LEU A 36 0.03 5.12 4.65
N ILE A 37 0.08 4.29 5.70
CA ILE A 37 0.53 2.89 5.60
C ILE A 37 -0.50 2.09 4.83
N ILE A 38 -1.80 2.27 5.12
CA ILE A 38 -2.90 1.64 4.36
C ILE A 38 -2.83 2.07 2.89
N GLU A 39 -2.67 3.37 2.63
CA GLU A 39 -2.54 3.90 1.27
C GLU A 39 -1.35 3.27 0.53
N ALA A 40 -0.19 3.17 1.18
CA ALA A 40 0.99 2.54 0.58
C ALA A 40 0.75 1.06 0.24
N MET A 41 0.07 0.31 1.12
CA MET A 41 -0.33 -1.08 0.84
C MET A 41 -1.34 -1.16 -0.32
N ALA A 42 -2.34 -0.28 -0.35
CA ALA A 42 -3.34 -0.22 -1.40
C ALA A 42 -2.71 0.07 -2.77
N GLN A 43 -1.73 0.97 -2.83
CA GLN A 43 -0.96 1.26 -4.04
C GLN A 43 -0.13 0.06 -4.50
N ALA A 44 0.54 -0.64 -3.58
CA ALA A 44 1.28 -1.86 -3.91
C ALA A 44 0.34 -2.94 -4.48
N ALA A 45 -0.81 -3.16 -3.85
CA ALA A 45 -1.84 -4.08 -4.34
C ALA A 45 -2.40 -3.67 -5.72
N GLY A 46 -2.61 -2.37 -5.96
CA GLY A 46 -3.04 -1.85 -7.25
C GLY A 46 -2.01 -2.12 -8.37
N ILE A 47 -0.72 -1.93 -8.09
CA ILE A 47 0.37 -2.27 -9.03
C ILE A 47 0.34 -3.75 -9.40
N LEU A 48 0.19 -4.63 -8.40
CA LEU A 48 0.02 -6.07 -8.63
C LEU A 48 -1.21 -6.35 -9.50
N GLY A 49 -2.35 -5.73 -9.21
CA GLY A 49 -3.58 -5.86 -9.98
C GLY A 49 -3.43 -5.46 -11.45
N PHE A 50 -2.78 -4.32 -11.74
CA PHE A 50 -2.49 -3.91 -13.12
C PHE A 50 -1.62 -4.94 -13.86
N LYS A 51 -0.58 -5.44 -13.18
CA LYS A 51 0.35 -6.41 -13.77
C LYS A 51 -0.28 -7.77 -14.02
N MET A 52 -1.17 -8.23 -13.14
CA MET A 52 -1.92 -9.47 -13.34
C MET A 52 -2.90 -9.43 -14.51
N LEU A 53 -3.45 -8.24 -14.82
CA LEU A 53 -4.40 -8.06 -15.92
C LEU A 53 -3.75 -7.65 -17.25
N ASP A 54 -2.45 -7.39 -17.24
CA ASP A 54 -1.72 -6.77 -18.37
C ASP A 54 -2.36 -5.46 -18.88
N VAL A 55 -2.90 -4.67 -17.95
CA VAL A 55 -3.55 -3.37 -18.23
C VAL A 55 -2.62 -2.23 -17.84
N LYS A 56 -2.64 -1.14 -18.61
CA LYS A 56 -1.85 0.06 -18.31
C LYS A 56 -2.71 1.09 -17.58
N PRO A 57 -2.17 1.81 -16.58
CA PRO A 57 -2.88 2.91 -15.93
C PRO A 57 -3.37 4.00 -16.92
N ALA A 58 -2.65 4.16 -18.04
CA ALA A 58 -2.99 5.09 -19.12
C ALA A 58 -4.35 4.80 -19.77
N ASP A 59 -4.90 3.60 -19.58
CA ASP A 59 -6.21 3.19 -20.09
C ASP A 59 -7.37 3.71 -19.22
N GLY A 60 -7.08 4.60 -18.25
CA GLY A 60 -8.07 5.21 -17.35
C GLY A 60 -8.54 4.28 -16.22
N THR A 61 -7.89 3.14 -16.04
CA THR A 61 -8.23 2.18 -14.99
C THR A 61 -7.61 2.62 -13.67
N LEU A 62 -8.44 2.75 -12.63
CA LEU A 62 -8.02 3.10 -11.27
C LEU A 62 -8.63 2.12 -10.26
N TYR A 63 -7.81 1.62 -9.35
CA TYR A 63 -8.28 0.81 -8.21
C TYR A 63 -8.72 1.73 -7.08
N TYR A 64 -10.03 1.82 -6.87
CA TYR A 64 -10.58 2.53 -5.72
C TYR A 64 -10.46 1.64 -4.48
N PHE A 65 -9.84 2.18 -3.42
CA PHE A 65 -9.85 1.53 -2.11
C PHE A 65 -11.23 1.70 -1.47
N VAL A 66 -12.01 0.63 -1.45
CA VAL A 66 -13.43 0.65 -1.01
C VAL A 66 -13.65 0.12 0.41
N GLY A 67 -12.65 -0.50 1.02
CA GLY A 67 -12.76 -1.03 2.38
C GLY A 67 -11.65 -1.99 2.75
N SER A 68 -11.59 -2.31 4.04
CA SER A 68 -10.66 -3.29 4.62
C SER A 68 -11.33 -3.99 5.80
N ASP A 69 -10.99 -5.27 5.96
CA ASP A 69 -11.44 -6.11 7.06
C ASP A 69 -10.26 -6.43 7.99
N LYS A 70 -10.49 -6.49 9.30
CA LYS A 70 -9.51 -6.94 10.31
C LYS A 70 -8.17 -6.16 10.32
N LEU A 71 -8.15 -4.91 9.86
CA LEU A 71 -6.97 -4.03 9.92
C LEU A 71 -6.46 -3.84 11.36
N ARG A 72 -5.15 -3.97 11.56
CA ARG A 72 -4.47 -3.71 12.84
C ARG A 72 -3.10 -3.08 12.63
N PHE A 73 -2.77 -2.08 13.45
CA PHE A 73 -1.42 -1.53 13.58
C PHE A 73 -0.79 -2.09 14.85
N ARG A 74 0.45 -2.59 14.75
CA ARG A 74 1.16 -3.21 15.89
C ARG A 74 2.15 -2.27 16.56
N GLN A 75 2.81 -1.42 15.78
CA GLN A 75 3.81 -0.46 16.25
C GLN A 75 3.84 0.76 15.32
N PRO A 76 4.26 1.94 15.82
CA PRO A 76 4.43 3.12 14.98
C PRO A 76 5.59 2.92 13.99
N VAL A 77 5.50 3.62 12.85
CA VAL A 77 6.57 3.71 11.85
C VAL A 77 7.18 5.11 11.92
N LEU A 78 8.51 5.19 11.94
CA LEU A 78 9.27 6.39 12.27
C LEU A 78 10.18 6.83 11.11
N PRO A 79 10.59 8.11 11.07
CA PRO A 79 11.66 8.56 10.19
C PRO A 79 12.92 7.70 10.31
N GLY A 80 13.48 7.29 9.17
CA GLY A 80 14.61 6.36 9.08
C GLY A 80 14.21 4.91 8.78
N ASP A 81 12.94 4.53 9.01
CA ASP A 81 12.47 3.19 8.71
C ASP A 81 12.38 2.93 7.20
N GLN A 82 12.56 1.66 6.83
CA GLN A 82 12.11 1.14 5.55
C GLN A 82 10.84 0.33 5.77
N LEU A 83 9.71 0.89 5.36
CA LEU A 83 8.42 0.21 5.46
C LEU A 83 8.33 -0.84 4.36
N ILE A 84 8.41 -2.12 4.73
CA ILE A 84 8.20 -3.24 3.81
C ILE A 84 6.69 -3.43 3.60
N LEU A 85 6.28 -3.49 2.34
CA LEU A 85 4.88 -3.62 1.93
C LEU A 85 4.74 -4.94 1.18
N GLU A 86 3.89 -5.82 1.67
CA GLU A 86 3.60 -7.10 1.02
C GLU A 86 2.10 -7.15 0.74
N ALA A 87 1.75 -7.60 -0.46
CA ALA A 87 0.36 -7.78 -0.86
C ALA A 87 0.24 -9.08 -1.66
N LYS A 88 -0.84 -9.83 -1.41
CA LYS A 88 -1.12 -11.07 -2.14
C LYS A 88 -2.55 -11.09 -2.62
N PHE A 89 -2.76 -11.46 -3.88
CA PHE A 89 -4.11 -11.58 -4.44
C PHE A 89 -4.88 -12.72 -3.77
N LEU A 90 -6.11 -12.44 -3.34
CA LEU A 90 -7.01 -13.43 -2.77
C LEU A 90 -8.13 -13.82 -3.74
N SER A 91 -8.87 -12.84 -4.23
CA SER A 91 -10.03 -13.10 -5.11
C SER A 91 -10.44 -11.86 -5.88
N CYS A 92 -11.16 -12.09 -6.98
CA CYS A 92 -11.84 -11.06 -7.74
C CYS A 92 -13.27 -11.51 -8.01
N LYS A 93 -14.26 -10.67 -7.67
CA LYS A 93 -15.67 -10.90 -8.00
C LYS A 93 -16.23 -9.65 -8.65
N ARG A 94 -16.57 -9.75 -9.94
CA ARG A 94 -16.92 -8.59 -10.79
C ARG A 94 -15.75 -7.59 -10.76
N GLN A 95 -16.01 -6.36 -10.30
CA GLN A 95 -15.00 -5.31 -10.19
C GLN A 95 -14.42 -5.16 -8.77
N ILE A 96 -14.72 -6.08 -7.86
CA ILE A 96 -14.22 -6.04 -6.49
C ILE A 96 -13.05 -6.99 -6.33
N TRP A 97 -11.89 -6.41 -6.06
CA TRP A 97 -10.63 -7.10 -5.85
C TRP A 97 -10.30 -7.17 -4.36
N LYS A 98 -9.76 -8.31 -3.92
CA LYS A 98 -9.33 -8.53 -2.55
C LYS A 98 -7.88 -8.97 -2.50
N PHE A 99 -7.16 -8.38 -1.55
CA PHE A 99 -5.76 -8.67 -1.27
C PHE A 99 -5.59 -8.95 0.22
N GLU A 100 -4.61 -9.80 0.54
CA GLU A 100 -4.07 -9.99 1.89
C GLU A 100 -3.04 -8.93 2.20
#